data_AF-A0A1A8JIV7-F1
#
_entry.id   AF-A0A1A8JIV7-F1
#
_cell.length_a   1.000
_cell.length_b   1.000
_cell.length_c   1.000
_cell.angle_alpha   90.00
_cell.angle_beta   90.00
_cell.angle_gamma   90.00
#
_symmetry.space_group_name_H-M   'P 1'
#
loop_
_entity.id
_entity.type
_entity.pdbx_description
1 polymer ?
#
loop_
_entity_poly.entity_id
_entity_poly.type
_entity_poly.pdbx_seq_one_letter_code
_entity_poly.pdbx_strand_id
1 'polypeptide(L)'
;ESQKELTELSDSSLQPVMDIATNILDLAKSIYSLVENAKANKKRCQRVSERVKALESLVKSIEQRSAVQPADDINKALNELSITLTSAYHLIKKYTMSHLVKRILMSSS
;
A
#
# COMPACT_ATOMS: atom_id res chain seq x y z
N GLU A 1 19.62 -46.86 13.42
CA GLU A 1 19.98 -45.43 13.54
C GLU A 1 19.60 -44.74 12.24
N SER A 2 18.30 -44.45 12.07
CA SER A 2 17.74 -43.96 10.81
C SER A 2 17.06 -42.61 11.02
N GLN A 3 17.73 -41.74 11.78
CA GLN A 3 17.32 -40.33 11.92
C GLN A 3 18.24 -39.45 11.08
N LYS A 4 18.18 -39.63 9.75
CA LYS A 4 18.80 -38.72 8.77
C LYS A 4 17.82 -38.29 7.69
N GLU A 5 16.52 -38.32 8.01
CA GLU A 5 15.44 -38.04 7.07
C GLU A 5 14.37 -37.20 7.77
N LEU A 6 14.72 -35.93 8.03
CA LEU A 6 13.78 -34.85 8.39
C LEU A 6 14.54 -33.53 8.28
N THR A 7 15.00 -33.24 7.06
CA THR A 7 15.53 -31.92 6.66
C THR A 7 15.00 -31.52 5.29
N GLU A 8 13.82 -32.00 4.91
CA GLU A 8 13.11 -31.62 3.69
C GLU A 8 11.61 -31.55 3.94
N LEU A 9 11.19 -30.57 4.73
CA LEU A 9 9.81 -30.06 4.68
C LEU A 9 9.89 -28.54 4.62
N SER A 10 9.93 -28.07 3.38
CA SER A 10 9.44 -26.78 2.90
C SER A 10 8.86 -25.88 3.99
N ASP A 11 9.70 -25.02 4.53
CA ASP A 11 9.25 -23.81 5.21
C ASP A 11 8.76 -22.82 4.13
N SER A 12 7.52 -23.02 3.68
CA SER A 12 6.85 -22.11 2.73
C SER A 12 6.42 -20.79 3.37
N SER A 13 6.82 -20.52 4.62
CA SER A 13 6.37 -19.36 5.40
C SER A 13 7.30 -18.14 5.33
N LEU A 14 8.36 -18.19 4.52
CA LEU A 14 9.39 -17.14 4.42
C LEU A 14 9.20 -16.16 3.23
N GLN A 15 7.98 -16.00 2.69
CA GLN A 15 7.64 -14.97 1.69
C GLN A 15 6.81 -13.75 2.22
N PRO A 16 6.82 -13.33 3.51
CA PRO A 16 5.83 -12.35 3.99
C PRO A 16 6.12 -10.89 3.63
N VAL A 17 7.38 -10.48 3.40
CA VAL A 17 7.72 -9.04 3.38
C VAL A 17 7.71 -8.43 2.00
N MET A 18 8.23 -9.17 1.03
CA MET A 18 8.29 -8.72 -0.37
C MET A 18 6.86 -8.52 -0.92
N ASP A 19 5.93 -9.37 -0.50
CA ASP A 19 4.51 -9.25 -0.85
C ASP A 19 3.85 -8.01 -0.20
N ILE A 20 4.11 -7.75 1.08
CA ILE A 20 3.56 -6.56 1.77
C ILE A 20 4.15 -5.27 1.19
N ALA A 21 5.45 -5.23 0.93
CA ALA A 21 6.11 -4.08 0.31
C ALA A 21 5.53 -3.81 -1.08
N THR A 22 5.39 -4.84 -1.92
CA THR A 22 4.77 -4.74 -3.25
C THR A 22 3.36 -4.16 -3.17
N ASN A 23 2.53 -4.68 -2.25
CA ASN A 23 1.17 -4.18 -2.03
C ASN A 23 1.15 -2.69 -1.65
N ILE A 24 2.09 -2.23 -0.81
CA ILE A 24 2.21 -0.82 -0.45
C ILE A 24 2.58 0.03 -1.67
N LEU A 25 3.52 -0.44 -2.51
CA LEU A 25 3.93 0.27 -3.72
C LEU A 25 2.78 0.41 -4.73
N ASP A 26 1.95 -0.62 -4.88
CA ASP A 26 0.78 -0.57 -5.76
C ASP A 26 -0.37 0.30 -5.18
N LEU A 27 -0.56 0.27 -3.86
CA LEU A 27 -1.45 1.21 -3.17
C LEU A 27 -0.99 2.66 -3.37
N ALA A 28 0.31 2.94 -3.30
CA ALA A 28 0.84 4.28 -3.53
C ALA A 28 0.49 4.79 -4.94
N LYS A 29 0.72 3.99 -5.99
CA LYS A 29 0.32 4.31 -7.37
C LYS A 29 -1.19 4.58 -7.48
N SER A 30 -2.00 3.76 -6.82
CA SER A 30 -3.46 3.90 -6.81
C SER A 30 -3.91 5.19 -6.12
N ILE A 31 -3.25 5.59 -5.02
CA ILE A 31 -3.50 6.85 -4.34
C ILE A 31 -3.11 8.03 -5.24
N TYR A 32 -1.97 7.98 -5.93
CA TYR A 32 -1.56 9.04 -6.85
C TYR A 32 -2.62 9.29 -7.93
N SER A 33 -3.09 8.22 -8.57
CA SER A 33 -4.15 8.28 -9.57
C SER A 33 -5.45 8.85 -9.00
N LEU A 34 -5.86 8.45 -7.80
CA LEU A 34 -7.05 9.00 -7.15
C LEU A 34 -6.92 10.49 -6.81
N VAL A 35 -5.75 10.92 -6.33
CA VAL A 35 -5.48 12.32 -5.97
C VAL A 35 -5.52 13.21 -7.20
N GLU A 36 -4.95 12.77 -8.32
CA GLU A 36 -5.02 13.49 -9.61
C GLU A 36 -6.48 13.70 -10.05
N ASN A 37 -7.33 12.70 -9.84
CA ASN A 37 -8.75 12.75 -10.18
C ASN A 37 -9.63 13.44 -9.12
N ALA A 38 -9.09 13.77 -7.95
CA ALA A 38 -9.85 14.37 -6.86
C ALA A 38 -10.21 15.82 -7.19
N LYS A 39 -11.52 16.12 -7.24
CA LYS A 39 -12.01 17.50 -7.49
C LYS A 39 -12.33 18.26 -6.20
N ALA A 40 -12.74 17.55 -5.15
CA ALA A 40 -12.91 18.10 -3.81
C ALA A 40 -11.65 17.87 -2.97
N ASN A 41 -11.44 18.70 -1.94
CA ASN A 41 -10.33 18.55 -0.99
C ASN A 41 -8.93 18.49 -1.62
N LYS A 42 -8.73 19.03 -2.84
CA LYS A 42 -7.49 18.95 -3.62
C LYS A 42 -6.22 19.19 -2.79
N LYS A 43 -6.15 20.30 -2.05
CA LYS A 43 -4.99 20.63 -1.21
C LYS A 43 -4.71 19.57 -0.13
N ARG A 44 -5.74 18.94 0.44
CA ARG A 44 -5.60 17.86 1.44
C ARG A 44 -5.14 16.57 0.75
N CYS A 45 -5.76 16.21 -0.37
CA CYS A 45 -5.39 15.05 -1.18
C CYS A 45 -3.94 15.13 -1.68
N GLN A 46 -3.50 16.30 -2.14
CA GLN A 46 -2.12 16.55 -2.56
C GLN A 46 -1.13 16.29 -1.42
N ARG A 47 -1.39 16.82 -0.22
CA ARG A 47 -0.55 16.58 0.96
C ARG A 47 -0.48 15.11 1.34
N VAL A 48 -1.56 14.36 1.15
CA VAL A 48 -1.51 12.90 1.34
C VAL A 48 -0.59 12.29 0.30
N SER A 49 -0.72 12.62 -0.98
CA SER A 49 0.16 12.12 -2.04
C SER A 49 1.64 12.39 -1.77
N GLU A 50 1.99 13.59 -1.31
CA GLU A 50 3.37 13.96 -0.97
C GLU A 50 3.94 13.08 0.17
N ARG A 51 3.12 12.84 1.21
CA ARG A 51 3.50 11.96 2.32
C ARG A 51 3.63 10.51 1.88
N VAL A 52 2.71 10.04 1.03
CA VAL A 52 2.78 8.68 0.45
C VAL A 52 4.04 8.52 -0.39
N LYS A 53 4.49 9.54 -1.12
CA LYS A 53 5.75 9.51 -1.89
C LYS A 53 6.99 9.37 -1.03
N ALA A 54 7.01 10.03 0.13
CA ALA A 54 8.10 9.85 1.10
C ALA A 54 8.12 8.40 1.63
N LEU A 55 6.96 7.85 1.97
CA LEU A 55 6.81 6.47 2.46
C LEU A 55 7.17 5.44 1.38
N GLU A 56 6.76 5.65 0.13
CA GLU A 56 7.11 4.80 -1.02
C GLU A 56 8.64 4.67 -1.17
N SER A 57 9.36 5.79 -1.05
CA SER A 57 10.82 5.81 -1.16
C SER A 57 11.49 5.00 -0.04
N LEU A 58 10.93 5.05 1.17
CA LEU A 58 11.39 4.24 2.31
C LEU A 58 11.11 2.75 2.06
N VAL A 59 9.91 2.40 1.61
CA VAL A 59 9.53 1.00 1.34
C VAL A 59 10.42 0.40 0.24
N LYS A 60 10.70 1.13 -0.84
CA LYS A 60 11.67 0.70 -1.87
C LYS A 60 13.07 0.45 -1.30
N SER A 61 13.51 1.30 -0.36
CA SER A 61 14.81 1.13 0.28
C SER A 61 14.85 -0.11 1.17
N ILE A 62 13.75 -0.45 1.84
CA ILE A 62 13.61 -1.68 2.62
C ILE A 62 13.61 -2.89 1.69
N GLU A 63 12.80 -2.87 0.62
CA GLU A 63 12.71 -3.93 -0.38
C GLU A 63 14.08 -4.25 -1.00
N GLN A 64 14.83 -3.23 -1.41
CA GLN A 64 16.17 -3.38 -2.00
C GLN A 64 17.22 -3.92 -1.02
N ARG A 65 17.07 -3.66 0.27
CA ARG A 65 17.99 -4.14 1.33
C ARG A 65 17.60 -5.52 1.86
N SER A 66 16.39 -5.99 1.58
CA SER A 66 15.86 -7.26 2.07
C SER A 66 16.36 -8.44 1.25
N ALA A 67 17.69 -8.64 1.19
CA ALA A 67 18.28 -9.93 0.82
C ALA A 67 18.26 -10.92 2.01
N VAL A 68 17.87 -10.44 3.20
CA VAL A 68 17.74 -11.19 4.46
C VAL A 68 16.34 -10.96 5.01
N GLN A 69 15.79 -11.98 5.69
CA GLN A 69 14.51 -11.90 6.39
C GLN A 69 14.45 -10.65 7.28
N PRO A 70 13.51 -9.73 7.02
CA PRO A 70 13.32 -8.53 7.83
C PRO A 70 12.90 -8.90 9.25
N ALA A 71 13.40 -8.16 10.24
CA ALA A 71 13.01 -8.32 11.64
C ALA A 71 11.49 -8.17 11.81
N ASP A 72 10.91 -8.88 12.77
CA ASP A 72 9.45 -8.89 13.00
C ASP A 72 8.85 -7.48 13.18
N ASP A 73 9.60 -6.57 13.79
CA ASP A 73 9.19 -5.17 13.95
C ASP A 73 9.03 -4.44 12.61
N ILE A 74 9.86 -4.76 11.61
CA ILE A 74 9.76 -4.20 10.25
C ILE A 74 8.49 -4.75 9.57
N ASN A 75 8.20 -6.05 9.73
CA ASN A 75 7.02 -6.68 9.15
C ASN A 75 5.74 -6.09 9.72
N LYS A 76 5.70 -5.93 11.04
CA LYS A 76 4.59 -5.28 11.71
C LYS A 76 4.40 -3.84 11.23
N ALA A 77 5.47 -3.06 11.16
CA ALA A 77 5.40 -1.67 10.69
C ALA A 77 4.92 -1.56 9.24
N LEU A 78 5.39 -2.45 8.34
CA LEU A 78 4.93 -2.48 6.95
C LEU A 78 3.45 -2.88 6.86
N ASN A 79 2.99 -3.84 7.66
CA ASN A 79 1.58 -4.24 7.67
C ASN A 79 0.67 -3.09 8.16
N GLU A 80 1.03 -2.42 9.25
CA GLU A 80 0.31 -1.24 9.77
C GLU A 80 0.29 -0.10 8.74
N LEU A 81 1.39 0.09 8.01
CA LEU A 81 1.48 1.04 6.93
C LEU A 81 0.52 0.67 5.78
N SER A 82 0.48 -0.59 5.37
CA SER A 82 -0.45 -1.09 4.34
C SER A 82 -1.92 -0.81 4.71
N ILE A 83 -2.31 -1.09 5.94
CA ILE A 83 -3.67 -0.79 6.47
C ILE A 83 -3.97 0.71 6.42
N THR A 84 -2.99 1.54 6.82
CA THR A 84 -3.12 3.00 6.81
C THR A 84 -3.31 3.53 5.39
N LEU A 85 -2.50 3.06 4.43
CA LEU A 85 -2.61 3.47 3.03
C LEU A 85 -3.92 2.99 2.39
N THR A 86 -4.37 1.78 2.73
CA THR A 86 -5.69 1.27 2.31
C THR A 86 -6.81 2.17 2.79
N SER A 87 -6.76 2.63 4.04
CA SER A 87 -7.75 3.55 4.61
C SER A 87 -7.72 4.91 3.90
N ALA A 88 -6.52 5.44 3.63
CA ALA A 88 -6.35 6.70 2.90
C ALA A 88 -6.90 6.60 1.46
N TYR A 89 -6.63 5.49 0.77
CA TYR A 89 -7.18 5.20 -0.56
C TYR A 89 -8.71 5.26 -0.56
N HIS A 90 -9.37 4.58 0.37
CA HIS A 90 -10.84 4.57 0.46
C HIS A 90 -11.42 5.95 0.76
N LEU A 91 -10.77 6.73 1.64
CA LEU A 91 -11.22 8.07 1.96
C LEU A 91 -11.11 9.01 0.74
N ILE A 92 -10.01 8.96 0.01
CA ILE A 92 -9.82 9.78 -1.20
C ILE A 92 -10.79 9.33 -2.30
N LYS A 93 -10.98 8.02 -2.47
CA LYS A 93 -11.95 7.45 -3.43
C LYS A 93 -13.35 8.01 -3.17
N LYS A 94 -13.77 8.12 -1.91
CA LYS A 94 -15.05 8.73 -1.54
C LYS A 94 -15.18 10.17 -2.04
N TYR A 95 -14.14 10.99 -1.88
CA TYR A 95 -14.14 12.37 -2.39
C TYR A 95 -14.22 12.45 -3.92
N THR A 96 -13.63 11.49 -4.62
CA THR A 96 -13.69 11.40 -6.09
C THR A 96 -15.08 10.96 -6.57
N MET A 97 -15.69 9.95 -5.93
CA MET A 97 -17.01 9.45 -6.32
C MET A 97 -18.16 10.43 -6.02
N SER A 98 -18.12 11.15 -4.89
CA SER A 98 -19.16 12.14 -4.57
C SER A 98 -19.28 13.24 -5.63
N HIS A 99 -18.16 13.63 -6.25
CA HIS A 99 -18.19 14.56 -7.37
C HIS A 99 -18.71 13.90 -8.66
N LEU A 100 -18.35 12.65 -8.93
CA LEU A 100 -18.81 11.93 -10.12
C LEU A 100 -20.34 11.77 -10.12
N VAL A 101 -20.91 11.34 -8.99
CA VAL A 101 -22.36 11.19 -8.80
C VAL A 101 -23.08 12.52 -8.97
N LYS A 102 -22.58 13.60 -8.33
CA LYS A 102 -23.16 14.94 -8.48
C LYS A 102 -23.18 15.40 -9.94
N ARG A 103 -22.12 15.13 -10.70
CA ARG A 103 -22.04 15.50 -12.13
C ARG A 103 -23.08 14.77 -12.96
N ILE A 104 -23.22 13.45 -12.78
CA ILE A 104 -24.18 12.63 -13.55
C ILE A 104 -25.60 13.13 -13.34
N LEU A 105 -25.98 13.40 -12.08
CA LEU A 105 -27.30 13.94 -11.73
C LEU A 105 -27.57 15.32 -12.34
N MET A 106 -26.55 16.18 -12.46
CA MET A 106 -26.70 17.51 -13.06
C MET A 106 -26.69 17.48 -14.60
N SER A 107 -26.22 16.39 -15.23
CA SER A 107 -26.20 16.24 -16.69
C SER A 107 -27.43 15.52 -17.27
N SER A 108 -28.34 15.07 -16.42
CA SER A 108 -29.57 14.34 -16.80
C SER A 108 -30.86 15.18 -16.68
N SER A 109 -30.73 16.50 -16.61
CA SER A 109 -31.84 17.48 -16.62
C SER A 109 -31.63 18.43 -17.79
#